data_AF-A0AAV5D3Q1-F1
#
_entry.id   AF-A0AAV5D3Q1-F1
#
_cell.length_a   1.000
_cell.length_b   1.000
_cell.length_c   1.000
_cell.angle_alpha   90.00
_cell.angle_beta   90.00
_cell.angle_gamma   90.00
#
_symmetry.space_group_name_H-M   'P 1'
#
loop_
_entity.id
_entity.type
_entity.pdbx_description
1 polymer ?
#
loop_
_entity_poly.entity_id
_entity_poly.type
_entity_poly.pdbx_seq_one_letter_code
_entity_poly.pdbx_strand_id
1 'polypeptide(L)'
;MVHASCYGSPLAQAIPDGDWFCSLCAARKGKPAASCCLCPAKGGAMKRTTEGRWAHIACALLVPEVFFRDPDGRDGVDCSRVPAHRFNKECYICESSNGCALECSQPKCSRGFHVSCGLDGGLCIEYREEKSGAIVAGFCREHTELWEKVLRNHH
;
A
#
# COMPACT_ATOMS: atom_id res chain seq x y z
N MET A 1 -13.47 2.87 7.30
CA MET A 1 -14.07 3.74 6.26
C MET A 1 -13.13 3.79 5.08
N VAL A 2 -13.64 3.92 3.86
CA VAL A 2 -12.86 4.06 2.61
C VAL A 2 -13.62 5.00 1.67
N HIS A 3 -12.91 5.75 0.82
CA HIS A 3 -13.55 6.39 -0.33
C HIS A 3 -13.90 5.34 -1.39
N ALA A 4 -15.02 5.56 -2.09
CA ALA A 4 -15.46 4.70 -3.19
C ALA A 4 -14.38 4.56 -4.28
N SER A 5 -13.77 5.69 -4.68
CA SER A 5 -12.67 5.74 -5.66
C SER A 5 -11.39 5.07 -5.21
N CYS A 6 -11.09 5.10 -3.90
CA CYS A 6 -9.92 4.40 -3.35
C CYS A 6 -10.17 2.89 -3.25
N TYR A 7 -11.39 2.46 -2.94
CA TYR A 7 -11.72 1.05 -2.80
C TYR A 7 -11.93 0.32 -4.14
N GLY A 8 -12.39 1.05 -5.16
CA GLY A 8 -12.72 0.48 -6.46
C GLY A 8 -14.05 -0.29 -6.42
N SER A 9 -14.11 -1.39 -7.14
CA SER A 9 -15.30 -2.23 -7.28
C SER A 9 -15.79 -2.79 -5.94
N PRO A 10 -17.10 -2.78 -5.65
CA PRO A 10 -18.18 -2.30 -6.54
C PRO A 10 -18.45 -0.78 -6.43
N LEU A 11 -17.84 -0.10 -5.45
CA LEU A 11 -18.15 1.29 -5.10
C LEU A 11 -17.79 2.30 -6.19
N ALA A 12 -16.82 1.99 -7.04
CA ALA A 12 -16.44 2.85 -8.18
C ALA A 12 -17.56 3.00 -9.23
N GLN A 13 -18.50 2.05 -9.30
CA GLN A 13 -19.62 2.11 -10.24
C GLN A 13 -20.85 2.78 -9.62
N ALA A 14 -21.23 2.36 -8.41
CA ALA A 14 -22.33 2.94 -7.67
C ALA A 14 -22.18 2.65 -6.17
N ILE A 15 -22.72 3.53 -5.33
CA ILE A 15 -22.88 3.25 -3.90
C ILE A 15 -24.12 2.37 -3.73
N PRO A 16 -24.00 1.16 -3.16
CA PRO A 16 -25.13 0.26 -3.00
C PRO A 16 -26.17 0.83 -2.01
N ASP A 17 -27.44 0.56 -2.29
CA ASP A 17 -28.51 0.77 -1.31
C ASP A 17 -28.42 -0.29 -0.21
N GLY A 18 -28.48 0.14 1.05
CA GLY A 18 -28.41 -0.75 2.22
C GLY A 18 -26.99 -1.02 2.71
N ASP A 19 -26.81 -2.14 3.42
CA ASP A 19 -25.53 -2.49 4.06
C ASP A 19 -24.48 -2.88 3.02
N TRP A 20 -23.29 -2.28 3.15
CA TRP A 20 -22.13 -2.64 2.36
C TRP A 20 -21.07 -3.35 3.20
N PHE A 21 -20.49 -4.42 2.64
CA PHE A 21 -19.41 -5.18 3.24
C PHE A 21 -18.17 -5.15 2.34
N CYS A 22 -16.99 -4.87 2.92
CA CYS A 22 -15.74 -4.97 2.18
C CYS A 22 -15.47 -6.44 1.78
N SER A 23 -14.63 -6.65 0.76
CA SER A 23 -14.24 -7.98 0.27
C SER A 23 -13.82 -8.93 1.38
N LEU A 24 -13.10 -8.44 2.39
CA LEU A 24 -12.70 -9.27 3.52
C LEU A 24 -13.89 -9.71 4.39
N CYS A 25 -14.80 -8.79 4.74
CA CYS A 25 -16.01 -9.12 5.50
C CYS A 25 -16.94 -10.06 4.72
N ALA A 26 -17.14 -9.81 3.42
CA ALA A 26 -17.94 -10.68 2.55
C ALA A 26 -17.33 -12.10 2.42
N ALA A 27 -16.00 -12.21 2.38
CA ALA A 27 -15.31 -13.51 2.32
C ALA A 27 -15.24 -14.24 3.68
N ARG A 28 -15.49 -13.54 4.78
CA ARG A 28 -15.40 -14.10 6.14
C ARG A 28 -16.62 -14.95 6.46
N LYS A 29 -16.51 -16.25 6.20
CA LYS A 29 -17.43 -17.28 6.70
C LYS A 29 -17.02 -17.80 8.09
N GLY A 30 -16.82 -16.90 9.06
CA GLY A 30 -16.35 -17.26 10.41
C GLY A 30 -14.87 -17.70 10.50
N LYS A 31 -14.06 -17.42 9.47
CA LYS A 31 -12.63 -17.75 9.41
C LYS A 31 -11.75 -16.68 10.10
N PRO A 32 -10.52 -17.02 10.53
CA PRO A 32 -9.57 -16.07 11.09
C PRO A 32 -9.36 -14.84 10.19
N ALA A 33 -8.95 -13.72 10.80
CA ALA A 33 -8.58 -12.53 10.05
C ALA A 33 -7.48 -12.86 9.05
N ALA A 34 -7.71 -12.58 7.76
CA ALA A 34 -6.62 -12.64 6.79
C ALA A 34 -5.63 -11.51 7.06
N SER A 35 -4.35 -11.78 6.86
CA SER A 35 -3.27 -10.81 6.94
C SER A 35 -2.90 -10.30 5.55
N CYS A 36 -2.45 -9.06 5.49
CA CYS A 36 -1.81 -8.52 4.29
C CYS A 36 -0.50 -9.28 4.02
N CYS A 37 -0.23 -9.61 2.76
CA CYS A 37 1.03 -10.26 2.37
C CYS A 37 2.19 -9.28 2.12
N LEU A 38 1.94 -7.98 2.23
CA LEU A 38 2.93 -6.92 1.97
C LEU A 38 3.35 -6.16 3.23
N CYS A 39 2.71 -6.40 4.38
CA CYS A 39 3.09 -5.78 5.65
C CYS A 39 2.51 -6.54 6.85
N PRO A 40 2.99 -6.27 8.08
CA PRO A 40 2.52 -6.95 9.28
C PRO A 40 1.25 -6.33 9.89
N ALA A 41 0.75 -5.22 9.33
CA ALA A 41 -0.38 -4.49 9.89
C ALA A 41 -1.68 -5.31 9.82
N LYS A 42 -2.49 -5.21 10.88
CA LYS A 42 -3.81 -5.84 10.99
C LYS A 42 -4.91 -4.87 10.58
N GLY A 43 -6.07 -5.40 10.18
CA GLY A 43 -7.23 -4.59 9.79
C GLY A 43 -7.04 -3.93 8.43
N GLY A 44 -7.66 -2.77 8.19
CA GLY A 44 -7.55 -2.03 6.93
C GLY A 44 -8.32 -2.63 5.74
N ALA A 45 -8.39 -1.85 4.66
CA ALA A 45 -9.07 -2.26 3.43
C ALA A 45 -8.17 -3.17 2.59
N MET A 46 -8.65 -4.38 2.29
CA MET A 46 -7.92 -5.38 1.54
C MET A 46 -8.70 -5.90 0.34
N LYS A 47 -7.94 -6.35 -0.67
CA LYS A 47 -8.42 -7.05 -1.87
C LYS A 47 -7.66 -8.37 -2.00
N ARG A 48 -8.23 -9.30 -2.76
CA ARG A 48 -7.59 -10.59 -3.03
C ARG A 48 -6.44 -10.40 -4.00
N THR A 49 -5.35 -11.12 -3.78
CA THR A 49 -4.28 -11.23 -4.75
C THR A 49 -4.63 -12.28 -5.82
N THR A 50 -3.95 -12.23 -6.95
CA THR A 50 -4.05 -13.22 -8.03
C THR A 50 -3.69 -14.64 -7.56
N GLU A 51 -2.90 -14.76 -6.50
CA GLU A 51 -2.50 -16.03 -5.86
C GLU A 51 -3.42 -16.43 -4.70
N GLY A 52 -4.53 -15.72 -4.48
CA GLY A 52 -5.50 -16.06 -3.43
C GLY A 52 -5.15 -15.58 -2.01
N ARG A 53 -4.04 -14.84 -1.85
CA ARG A 53 -3.68 -14.13 -0.61
C ARG A 53 -4.48 -12.82 -0.50
N TRP A 54 -4.18 -12.02 0.52
CA TRP A 54 -4.78 -10.70 0.73
C TRP A 54 -3.69 -9.64 0.75
N ALA A 55 -3.98 -8.48 0.19
CA ALA A 55 -3.12 -7.31 0.26
C ALA A 55 -3.96 -6.09 0.61
N HIS A 56 -3.40 -5.18 1.42
CA HIS A 56 -4.00 -3.86 1.59
C HIS A 56 -4.01 -3.13 0.27
N ILE A 57 -5.09 -2.40 0.00
CA ILE A 57 -5.17 -1.53 -1.18
C ILE A 57 -4.07 -0.47 -1.15
N ALA A 58 -3.79 0.12 0.03
CA ALA A 58 -2.71 1.08 0.19
C ALA A 58 -1.31 0.48 -0.10
N CYS A 59 -1.05 -0.76 0.35
CA CYS A 59 0.20 -1.44 0.04
C CYS A 59 0.31 -1.74 -1.46
N ALA A 60 -0.77 -2.19 -2.09
CA ALA A 60 -0.79 -2.46 -3.52
C ALA A 60 -0.64 -1.20 -4.39
N LEU A 61 -1.10 -0.05 -3.90
CA LEU A 61 -0.94 1.25 -4.56
C LEU A 61 0.49 1.80 -4.45
N LEU A 62 1.14 1.60 -3.30
CA LEU A 62 2.37 2.29 -2.95
C LEU A 62 3.62 1.42 -3.04
N VAL A 63 3.50 0.11 -3.27
CA VAL A 63 4.62 -0.72 -3.70
C VAL A 63 4.71 -0.65 -5.23
N PRO A 64 5.78 -0.04 -5.81
CA PRO A 64 5.86 0.25 -7.25
C PRO A 64 5.68 -0.97 -8.16
N GLU A 65 6.09 -2.14 -7.67
CA GLU A 65 6.08 -3.38 -8.44
C GLU A 65 4.78 -4.19 -8.27
N VAL A 66 3.80 -3.68 -7.52
CA VAL A 66 2.47 -4.29 -7.37
C VAL A 66 1.48 -3.61 -8.31
N PHE A 67 0.62 -4.41 -8.94
CA PHE A 67 -0.37 -3.92 -9.89
C PHE A 67 -1.75 -4.50 -9.58
N PHE A 68 -2.80 -3.83 -10.04
CA PHE A 68 -4.15 -4.39 -10.06
C PHE A 68 -4.43 -4.95 -11.46
N ARG A 69 -5.04 -6.14 -11.54
CA ARG A 69 -5.54 -6.70 -12.81
C ARG A 69 -6.71 -5.89 -13.36
N ASP A 70 -7.51 -5.35 -12.46
CA ASP A 70 -8.52 -4.33 -12.74
C ASP A 70 -8.15 -3.04 -11.98
N PRO A 71 -7.45 -2.09 -12.62
CA PRO A 71 -7.03 -0.83 -11.99
C PRO A 71 -8.18 0.04 -11.48
N ASP A 72 -9.26 0.15 -12.25
CA ASP A 72 -10.42 0.98 -11.89
C ASP A 72 -11.23 0.32 -10.76
N GLY A 73 -11.41 -0.99 -10.85
CA GLY A 73 -12.05 -1.79 -9.81
C GLY A 73 -11.17 -2.09 -8.60
N ARG A 74 -9.88 -1.70 -8.64
CA ARG A 74 -8.87 -2.00 -7.60
C ARG A 74 -8.89 -3.48 -7.21
N ASP A 75 -8.96 -4.38 -8.18
CA ASP A 75 -9.13 -5.81 -7.92
C ASP A 75 -8.06 -6.68 -8.60
N GLY A 76 -7.88 -7.89 -8.06
CA GLY A 76 -6.86 -8.83 -8.51
C GLY A 76 -5.45 -8.30 -8.32
N VAL A 77 -5.01 -8.15 -7.07
CA VAL A 77 -3.67 -7.63 -6.74
C VAL A 77 -2.59 -8.61 -7.21
N ASP A 78 -1.73 -8.17 -8.11
CA ASP A 78 -0.62 -8.94 -8.66
C ASP A 78 0.70 -8.52 -8.02
N CYS A 79 1.27 -9.40 -7.21
CA CYS A 79 2.54 -9.20 -6.51
C CYS A 79 3.72 -9.92 -7.19
N SER A 80 3.52 -10.56 -8.35
CA SER A 80 4.52 -11.44 -8.98
C SER A 80 5.78 -10.72 -9.43
N ARG A 81 5.71 -9.40 -9.63
CA ARG A 81 6.83 -8.55 -10.06
C ARG A 81 7.63 -7.95 -8.90
N VAL A 82 7.19 -8.15 -7.65
CA VAL A 82 7.91 -7.62 -6.48
C VAL A 82 9.23 -8.38 -6.31
N PRO A 83 10.38 -7.70 -6.37
CA PRO A 83 11.67 -8.37 -6.28
C PRO A 83 11.94 -8.88 -4.85
N ALA A 84 12.58 -10.05 -4.74
CA ALA A 84 12.79 -10.73 -3.47
C ALA A 84 13.51 -9.87 -2.41
N HIS A 85 14.41 -8.96 -2.81
CA HIS A 85 15.11 -8.09 -1.87
C HIS A 85 14.17 -7.19 -1.07
N ARG A 86 13.01 -6.80 -1.62
CA ARG A 86 11.99 -6.01 -0.91
C ARG A 86 11.42 -6.76 0.30
N PHE A 87 11.26 -8.08 0.18
CA PHE A 87 10.79 -8.95 1.26
C PHE A 87 11.88 -9.28 2.28
N ASN A 88 13.14 -9.21 1.89
CA ASN A 88 14.27 -9.43 2.79
C ASN A 88 14.71 -8.14 3.50
N LYS A 89 14.25 -6.98 3.05
CA LYS A 89 14.59 -5.69 3.62
C LYS A 89 13.85 -5.48 4.94
N GLU A 90 14.60 -5.28 6.01
CA GLU A 90 14.02 -4.98 7.32
C GLU A 90 13.39 -3.58 7.34
N CYS A 91 12.17 -3.50 7.88
CA CYS A 91 11.53 -2.24 8.17
C CYS A 91 12.16 -1.61 9.42
N TYR A 92 12.78 -0.44 9.29
CA TYR A 92 13.46 0.25 10.42
C TYR A 92 12.49 0.75 11.51
N ILE A 93 11.18 0.73 11.26
CA ILE A 93 10.15 1.23 12.20
C ILE A 93 9.66 0.11 13.11
N CYS A 94 9.39 -1.07 12.54
CA CYS A 94 8.87 -2.21 13.28
C CYS A 94 9.90 -3.34 13.45
N GLU A 95 11.14 -3.12 13.01
CA GLU A 95 12.29 -4.03 13.14
C GLU A 95 11.97 -5.45 12.64
N SER A 96 11.31 -5.53 11.48
CA SER A 96 10.85 -6.80 10.91
C SER A 96 10.89 -6.79 9.39
N SER A 97 11.18 -7.95 8.81
CA SER A 97 11.07 -8.26 7.36
C SER A 97 9.74 -8.96 7.01
N ASN A 98 8.72 -8.90 7.88
CA ASN A 98 7.42 -9.51 7.62
C ASN A 98 6.55 -8.68 6.65
N GLY A 99 6.91 -8.72 5.37
CA GLY A 99 6.24 -7.97 4.31
C GLY A 99 7.22 -7.40 3.31
N CYS A 100 6.75 -6.49 2.47
CA CYS A 100 7.53 -5.80 1.46
C CYS A 100 7.89 -4.39 1.96
N ALA A 101 9.17 -4.09 2.13
CA ALA A 101 9.62 -2.76 2.52
C ALA A 101 9.94 -1.89 1.30
N LEU A 102 9.43 -0.66 1.29
CA LEU A 102 9.92 0.42 0.45
C LEU A 102 11.31 0.82 0.90
N GLU A 103 12.13 1.30 -0.02
CA GLU A 103 13.41 1.91 0.32
C GLU A 103 13.31 3.42 0.21
N CYS A 104 13.97 4.13 1.13
CA CYS A 104 13.98 5.58 1.11
C CYS A 104 14.54 6.10 -0.22
N SER A 105 13.80 6.97 -0.90
CA SER A 105 14.16 7.53 -2.19
C SER A 105 15.28 8.58 -2.12
N GLN A 106 15.71 8.97 -0.92
CA GLN A 106 16.86 9.86 -0.76
C GLN A 106 18.16 9.15 -1.18
N PRO A 107 18.99 9.75 -2.05
CA PRO A 107 20.29 9.21 -2.42
C PRO A 107 21.15 8.84 -1.19
N LYS A 108 21.75 7.65 -1.23
CA LYS A 108 22.62 7.08 -0.18
C LYS A 108 21.91 6.72 1.13
N CYS A 109 20.58 6.87 1.23
CA CYS A 109 19.83 6.34 2.37
C CYS A 109 19.48 4.87 2.12
N SER A 110 19.80 4.00 3.07
CA SER A 110 19.50 2.56 2.98
C SER A 110 18.31 2.14 3.85
N ARG A 111 17.58 3.07 4.45
CA ARG A 111 16.44 2.74 5.32
C ARG A 111 15.28 2.17 4.51
N GLY A 112 14.76 1.04 4.97
CA GLY A 112 13.56 0.42 4.40
C GLY A 112 12.37 0.47 5.36
N PHE A 113 11.15 0.63 4.87
CA PHE A 113 9.95 0.61 5.71
C PHE A 113 8.73 0.05 4.98
N HIS A 114 7.86 -0.67 5.69
CA HIS A 114 6.58 -1.08 5.13
C HIS A 114 5.71 0.14 4.82
N VAL A 115 4.91 0.08 3.75
CA VAL A 115 3.92 1.13 3.42
C VAL A 115 3.05 1.46 4.63
N SER A 116 2.52 0.44 5.32
CA SER A 116 1.65 0.65 6.48
C SER A 116 2.37 1.33 7.65
N CYS A 117 3.61 0.92 7.96
CA CYS A 117 4.41 1.56 9.00
C CYS A 117 4.77 3.01 8.63
N GLY A 118 5.04 3.28 7.36
CA GLY A 118 5.30 4.63 6.88
C GLY A 118 4.09 5.54 7.01
N LEU A 119 2.91 5.08 6.57
CA LEU A 119 1.66 5.85 6.68
C LEU A 119 1.26 6.11 8.14
N ASP A 120 1.33 5.09 9.00
CA ASP A 120 1.02 5.22 10.43
C ASP A 120 2.04 6.13 11.15
N GLY A 121 3.30 6.06 10.74
CA GLY A 121 4.38 6.89 11.26
C GLY A 121 4.47 8.30 10.67
N GLY A 122 3.52 8.71 9.82
CA GLY A 122 3.48 10.04 9.21
C GLY A 122 4.61 10.32 8.22
N LEU A 123 5.17 9.29 7.58
CA LEU A 123 6.21 9.44 6.57
C LEU A 123 5.63 9.98 5.25
N CYS A 124 6.42 10.77 4.55
CA CYS A 124 6.08 11.19 3.19
C CYS A 124 6.21 10.01 2.24
N ILE A 125 5.08 9.62 1.63
CA ILE A 125 5.02 8.68 0.52
C ILE A 125 4.23 9.37 -0.59
N GLU A 126 4.95 9.82 -1.61
CA GLU A 126 4.36 10.49 -2.76
C GLU A 126 3.94 9.46 -3.80
N TYR A 127 2.76 9.68 -4.36
CA TYR A 127 2.22 8.97 -5.50
C TYR A 127 1.96 9.98 -6.61
N ARG A 128 2.55 9.76 -7.79
CA ARG A 128 2.34 10.61 -8.97
C ARG A 128 1.97 9.74 -10.16
N GLU A 129 0.85 10.05 -10.79
CA GLU A 129 0.49 9.45 -12.07
C GLU A 129 1.22 10.18 -13.20
N GLU A 130 1.96 9.44 -14.01
CA GLU A 130 2.59 9.92 -15.24
C GLU A 130 2.07 9.15 -16.45
N LYS A 131 2.34 9.66 -17.66
CA LYS A 131 1.91 9.04 -18.92
C LYS A 131 2.43 7.61 -19.10
N SER A 132 3.54 7.26 -18.46
CA SER A 132 4.18 5.94 -18.53
C SER A 132 3.83 5.02 -17.35
N GLY A 133 3.04 5.50 -16.38
CA GLY A 133 2.68 4.74 -15.17
C GLY A 133 2.77 5.60 -13.91
N ALA A 134 2.53 4.98 -12.76
CA ALA A 134 2.65 5.64 -11.47
C ALA A 134 4.10 5.60 -10.96
N ILE A 135 4.57 6.73 -10.45
CA ILE A 135 5.82 6.86 -9.70
C ILE A 135 5.47 6.95 -8.23
N VAL A 136 6.13 6.12 -7.42
CA VAL A 136 6.03 6.18 -5.96
C VAL A 136 7.40 6.49 -5.37
N ALA A 137 7.48 7.54 -4.56
CA ALA A 137 8.67 7.91 -3.81
C ALA A 137 8.35 7.91 -2.31
N GLY A 138 9.16 7.22 -1.52
CA GLY A 138 8.97 7.12 -0.07
C GLY A 138 10.18 7.63 0.68
N PHE A 139 9.98 8.40 1.76
CA PHE A 139 11.06 8.98 2.55
C PHE A 139 11.03 8.48 4.00
N CYS A 140 12.19 8.15 4.57
CA CYS A 140 12.28 7.85 6.00
C CYS A 140 11.97 9.10 6.84
N ARG A 141 11.87 8.99 8.17
CA ARG A 141 11.51 10.12 9.05
C ARG A 141 12.37 11.36 8.82
N GLU A 142 13.69 11.19 8.86
CA GLU A 142 14.66 12.28 8.64
C GLU A 142 14.46 12.96 7.27
N HIS A 143 14.24 12.18 6.22
CA HIS A 143 14.08 12.71 4.86
C HIS A 143 12.66 13.22 4.59
N THR A 144 11.66 12.78 5.33
CA THR A 144 10.31 13.37 5.32
C THR A 144 10.37 14.80 5.82
N GLU A 145 11.01 15.05 6.96
CA GLU A 145 11.14 16.40 7.54
C GLU A 145 11.90 17.36 6.62
N LEU A 146 12.93 16.86 5.92
CA LEU A 146 13.67 17.62 4.92
C LEU A 146 12.81 17.93 3.69
N TRP A 147 12.11 16.92 3.18
CA TRP A 147 11.24 17.06 2.01
C TRP A 147 10.13 18.09 2.23
N GLU A 148 9.47 18.04 3.38
CA GLU A 148 8.44 19.02 3.72
C GLU A 148 8.98 20.45 3.86
N LYS A 149 10.21 20.62 4.36
CA LYS A 149 10.86 21.94 4.41
C LYS A 149 11.10 22.48 3.00
N VAL A 150 11.51 21.63 2.06
CA VAL A 150 11.67 22.02 0.65
C VAL A 150 10.32 22.42 0.05
N LEU A 151 9.26 21.61 0.22
CA LEU A 151 7.92 21.94 -0.30
C LEU A 151 7.39 23.26 0.24
N ARG A 152 7.55 23.54 1.54
CA ARG A 152 7.12 24.80 2.16
C ARG A 152 7.86 26.04 1.64
N ASN A 153 9.07 25.88 1.10
CA ASN A 153 9.85 26.98 0.55
C ASN A 153 9.56 27.26 -0.94
N HIS A 154 8.72 26.45 -1.58
CA HIS A 154 8.31 26.59 -2.98
C HIS A 154 6.84 27.01 -3.16
N HIS A 155 6.17 27.38 -2.06
CA HIS A 155 4.86 28.02 -2.02
C HIS A 155 4.98 29.44 -1.45
#